data_AF-A0A1T4ZLR1-F1
#
_entry.id   AF-A0A1T4ZLR1-F1
#
_cell.length_a   1.000
_cell.length_b   1.000
_cell.length_c   1.000
_cell.angle_alpha   90.00
_cell.angle_beta   90.00
_cell.angle_gamma   90.00
#
_symmetry.space_group_name_H-M   'P 1'
#
loop_
_entity.id
_entity.type
_entity.pdbx_description
1 polymer ?
#
loop_
_entity_poly.entity_id
_entity_poly.type
_entity_poly.pdbx_seq_one_letter_code
_entity_poly.pdbx_strand_id
1 'polypeptide(L)'
;MAELWLVCYDVRDDKRRNKLAKLLEQRCQRVQYSVFECPLKPAVLEHLLERRWLKVLKLDEDSLRVYPLDNMAKQQTRVFGSDPPYEPPDYLIL
;
A
#
# COMPACT_ATOMS: atom_id res chain seq x y z
N MET A 1 3.86 14.56 -9.52
CA MET A 1 3.09 13.31 -9.56
C MET A 1 3.09 12.72 -8.17
N ALA A 2 2.02 12.08 -7.72
CA ALA A 2 1.96 11.50 -6.38
C ALA A 2 3.09 10.49 -6.17
N GLU A 3 3.88 10.69 -5.11
CA GLU A 3 4.96 9.79 -4.71
C GLU A 3 4.50 8.79 -3.66
N LEU A 4 3.27 8.92 -3.17
CA LEU A 4 2.65 8.10 -2.14
C LEU A 4 1.30 7.57 -2.64
N TRP A 5 1.05 6.29 -2.38
CA TRP A 5 -0.19 5.63 -2.71
C TRP A 5 -0.78 4.97 -1.48
N LEU A 6 -2.09 5.10 -1.29
CA LEU A 6 -2.82 4.32 -0.30
C LEU A 6 -3.38 3.07 -0.97
N VAL A 7 -2.91 1.91 -0.53
CA VAL A 7 -3.35 0.61 -1.03
C VAL A 7 -4.21 -0.05 0.05
N CYS A 8 -5.47 -0.28 -0.28
CA CYS A 8 -6.44 -0.96 0.57
C CYS A 8 -6.84 -2.27 -0.08
N TYR A 9 -6.94 -3.35 0.68
CA TYR A 9 -7.48 -4.61 0.19
C TYR A 9 -8.59 -5.16 1.08
N ASP A 10 -9.45 -5.96 0.48
CA ASP A 10 -10.41 -6.81 1.17
C ASP A 10 -10.27 -8.21 0.58
N VAL A 11 -9.74 -9.14 1.38
CA VAL A 11 -9.38 -10.50 0.95
C VAL A 11 -9.97 -11.48 1.94
N ARG A 12 -10.83 -12.36 1.45
CA ARG A 12 -11.61 -13.29 2.30
C ARG A 12 -10.77 -14.47 2.81
N ASP A 13 -9.86 -14.97 1.98
CA ASP A 13 -9.00 -16.09 2.33
C ASP A 13 -7.76 -15.64 3.11
N ASP A 14 -7.58 -16.20 4.31
CA ASP A 14 -6.47 -15.86 5.19
C ASP A 14 -5.09 -16.15 4.57
N LYS A 15 -4.95 -17.20 3.75
CA LYS A 15 -3.66 -17.53 3.13
C LYS A 15 -3.30 -16.50 2.05
N ARG A 16 -4.24 -16.13 1.18
CA ARG A 16 -4.05 -15.08 0.16
C ARG A 16 -3.81 -13.72 0.83
N ARG A 17 -4.57 -13.39 1.87
CA ARG A 17 -4.39 -12.15 2.64
C ARG A 17 -2.98 -12.05 3.23
N ASN A 18 -2.54 -13.10 3.93
CA ASN A 18 -1.20 -13.14 4.52
C ASN A 18 -0.10 -13.09 3.47
N LYS A 19 -0.29 -13.75 2.31
CA LYS A 19 0.66 -13.70 1.20
C LYS A 19 0.74 -12.30 0.59
N LEU A 20 -0.39 -11.63 0.37
CA LEU A 20 -0.44 -10.27 -0.15
C LEU A 20 0.18 -9.27 0.82
N ALA A 21 -0.16 -9.36 2.11
CA ALA A 21 0.42 -8.51 3.15
C ALA A 21 1.96 -8.60 3.15
N LYS A 22 2.52 -9.81 3.15
CA LYS A 22 3.98 -10.02 3.08
C LYS A 22 4.62 -9.45 1.81
N LEU A 23 3.90 -9.42 0.69
CA LEU A 23 4.41 -8.83 -0.56
C LEU A 23 4.38 -7.30 -0.52
N LEU A 24 3.35 -6.72 0.11
CA LEU A 24 3.24 -5.28 0.29
C LEU A 24 4.27 -4.76 1.29
N GLU A 25 4.46 -5.46 2.42
CA GLU A 25 5.43 -5.12 3.48
C GLU A 25 6.89 -5.03 2.98
N GLN A 26 7.23 -5.61 1.81
CA GLN A 26 8.57 -5.51 1.22
C GLN A 26 8.92 -4.11 0.70
N ARG A 27 7.90 -3.30 0.36
CA ARG A 27 8.09 -1.99 -0.31
C ARG A 27 7.13 -0.90 0.18
N CYS A 28 6.20 -1.25 1.05
CA CYS A 28 5.16 -0.36 1.57
C CYS A 28 5.08 -0.49 3.09
N GLN A 29 4.68 0.58 3.75
CA GLN A 29 4.42 0.61 5.18
C GLN A 29 3.00 0.10 5.45
N ARG A 30 2.85 -0.88 6.34
CA ARG A 30 1.54 -1.31 6.81
C ARG A 30 1.03 -0.36 7.87
N VAL A 31 -0.10 0.31 7.62
CA VAL A 31 -0.68 1.31 8.52
C VAL A 31 -1.95 0.82 9.22
N GLN A 32 -2.67 -0.13 8.61
CA GLN A 32 -3.76 -0.86 9.25
C GLN A 32 -3.71 -2.33 8.86
N TYR A 33 -4.64 -3.14 9.38
CA TYR A 33 -4.70 -4.57 9.07
C TYR A 33 -4.73 -4.83 7.56
N SER A 34 -5.51 -4.05 6.80
CA SER A 34 -5.67 -4.21 5.36
C SER A 34 -5.35 -2.95 4.55
N VAL A 35 -4.59 -2.02 5.13
CA VAL A 35 -4.24 -0.73 4.51
C VAL A 35 -2.74 -0.49 4.58
N PHE A 36 -2.19 -0.06 3.46
CA PHE A 36 -0.77 0.15 3.23
C PHE A 36 -0.51 1.51 2.59
N GLU A 37 0.56 2.15 3.02
CA GLU A 37 1.11 3.34 2.39
C GLU A 37 2.34 2.97 1.58
N CYS A 38 2.29 3.23 0.27
CA CYS A 38 3.25 2.78 -0.71
C CYS A 38 3.97 3.98 -1.35
N PRO A 39 5.19 4.33 -0.90
CA PRO A 39 5.98 5.41 -1.49
C PRO A 39 6.64 4.95 -2.81
N LEU A 40 5.82 4.76 -3.86
CA LEU A 40 6.25 4.17 -5.12
C LEU A 40 6.03 5.11 -6.30
N LYS A 41 6.99 5.12 -7.24
CA LYS A 41 6.81 5.76 -8.54
C LYS A 41 5.71 5.05 -9.34
N PRO A 42 4.90 5.76 -10.15
CA PRO A 42 3.78 5.17 -10.90
C PRO A 42 4.14 3.92 -11.69
N ALA A 43 5.24 3.94 -12.46
CA ALA A 43 5.68 2.79 -13.25
C ALA A 43 6.07 1.56 -12.40
N VAL A 44 6.61 1.79 -11.19
CA VAL A 44 6.96 0.69 -10.27
C VAL A 44 5.70 0.08 -9.67
N LEU A 45 4.72 0.91 -9.33
CA LEU A 45 3.43 0.48 -8.81
C LEU A 45 2.68 -0.38 -9.83
N GLU A 46 2.54 0.10 -11.07
CA GLU A 46 1.91 -0.65 -12.17
C GLU A 46 2.59 -2.00 -12.38
N HIS A 47 3.93 -2.02 -12.42
CA HIS A 47 4.68 -3.26 -12.55
C HIS A 47 4.38 -4.24 -11.40
N LEU A 48 4.35 -3.76 -10.15
CA LEU A 48 4.09 -4.61 -8.98
C LEU A 48 2.65 -5.11 -8.94
N LEU A 49 1.68 -4.28 -9.32
CA LEU A 49 0.27 -4.64 -9.44
C LEU A 49 0.11 -5.81 -10.41
N GLU A 50 0.55 -5.65 -11.65
CA GLU A 50 0.36 -6.64 -12.71
C GLU A 50 1.18 -7.92 -12.48
N ARG A 51 2.44 -7.77 -12.06
CA ARG A 51 3.37 -8.91 -12.03
C ARG A 51 3.35 -9.67 -10.73
N ARG A 52 2.91 -9.07 -9.62
CA ARG A 52 2.93 -9.70 -8.30
C ARG A 52 1.59 -9.67 -7.57
N TRP A 53 1.03 -8.49 -7.28
CA TRP A 53 -0.07 -8.37 -6.31
C TRP A 53 -1.38 -8.95 -6.85
N LEU A 54 -1.77 -8.62 -8.08
CA LEU A 54 -3.00 -9.11 -8.68
C LEU A 54 -3.00 -10.63 -8.88
N LYS A 55 -1.82 -11.26 -9.04
CA LYS A 55 -1.69 -12.73 -9.16
C LYS A 55 -2.00 -13.48 -7.87
N VAL A 56 -2.00 -12.79 -6.74
CA VAL A 56 -2.36 -13.39 -5.44
C VAL A 56 -3.85 -13.29 -5.19
N LEU A 57 -4.54 -12.35 -5.84
CA LEU A 57 -5.95 -12.06 -5.63
C LEU A 57 -6.82 -12.95 -6.51
N LYS A 58 -8.00 -13.26 -6.00
CA LYS A 58 -9.07 -13.89 -6.75
C LYS A 58 -10.17 -12.85 -6.96
N LEU A 59 -10.16 -12.18 -8.12
CA LEU A 59 -10.91 -10.93 -8.38
C LEU A 59 -12.44 -11.07 -8.37
N ASP A 60 -12.96 -12.29 -8.28
CA ASP A 60 -14.38 -12.58 -8.10
C ASP A 60 -14.83 -12.45 -6.63
N GLU A 61 -13.91 -12.57 -5.67
CA GLU A 61 -14.22 -12.50 -4.24
C GLU A 61 -13.37 -11.50 -3.45
N ASP A 62 -12.20 -11.14 -3.97
CA ASP A 62 -11.26 -10.20 -3.37
C ASP A 62 -11.30 -8.84 -4.07
N SER A 63 -10.97 -7.78 -3.34
CA SER A 63 -10.81 -6.44 -3.92
C SER A 63 -9.51 -5.78 -3.47
N LEU A 64 -8.90 -5.04 -4.39
CA LEU A 64 -7.74 -4.19 -4.10
C LEU A 64 -7.97 -2.83 -4.74
N ARG A 65 -7.77 -1.78 -3.95
CA ARG A 65 -7.97 -0.38 -4.32
C ARG A 65 -6.68 0.38 -4.08
N VAL A 66 -6.38 1.28 -5.00
CA VAL A 66 -5.14 2.06 -4.99
C VAL A 66 -5.52 3.52 -5.21
N TYR A 67 -5.17 4.38 -4.26
CA TYR A 67 -5.48 5.80 -4.29
C TYR A 67 -4.18 6.61 -4.33
N PRO A 68 -4.02 7.53 -5.28
CA PRO A 68 -2.91 8.48 -5.21
C PRO A 68 -3.12 9.38 -3.99
N LEU A 69 -2.10 9.50 -3.15
CA LEU A 69 -2.05 10.45 -2.06
C LEU A 69 -1.07 11.56 -2.44
N ASP A 70 -1.60 12.72 -2.83
CA ASP A 70 -0.75 13.89 -3.04
C ASP A 70 -0.32 14.51 -1.71
N ASN A 71 0.60 15.46 -1.77
CA ASN A 71 1.16 16.05 -0.55
C ASN A 71 0.10 16.78 0.29
N MET A 72 -0.93 17.33 -0.37
CA MET A 72 -2.02 18.05 0.29
C MET A 72 -2.95 17.07 1.02
N ALA A 73 -3.35 15.97 0.38
CA ALA A 73 -4.16 14.91 0.97
C ALA A 73 -3.41 14.22 2.12
N LYS A 74 -2.09 14.01 1.97
CA LYS A 74 -1.24 13.50 3.04
C LYS A 74 -1.26 14.41 4.27
N GLN A 75 -1.07 15.72 4.09
CA GLN A 75 -1.10 16.68 5.21
C GLN A 75 -2.47 16.78 5.88
N GLN A 76 -3.55 16.54 5.14
CA GLN A 76 -4.92 16.51 5.68
C GLN A 76 -5.30 15.15 6.30
N THR A 77 -4.41 14.16 6.23
CA THR A 77 -4.68 12.83 6.78
C THR A 77 -4.76 12.92 8.30
N ARG A 78 -5.87 12.43 8.85
CA ARG A 78 -6.12 12.39 10.29
C ARG A 78 -6.06 10.95 10.75
N VAL A 79 -5.15 10.67 11.67
CA VAL A 79 -4.96 9.35 12.24
C VAL A 79 -5.41 9.36 13.70
N PHE A 80 -6.12 8.31 14.11
CA PHE A 80 -6.57 8.12 15.49
C PHE A 80 -6.23 6.69 15.91
N GLY A 81 -5.47 6.54 17.00
CA GLY A 81 -5.15 5.22 17.55
C GLY A 81 -4.08 4.41 16.80
N SER A 82 -3.34 5.03 15.88
CA SER A 82 -2.18 4.45 15.20
C SER A 82 -1.10 5.50 14.92
N ASP A 83 0.06 5.05 14.44
CA ASP A 83 1.19 5.92 14.09
C ASP A 83 0.83 6.91 12.96
N PRO A 84 1.49 8.09 12.92
CA PRO A 84 1.29 9.08 11.86
C PRO A 84 1.63 8.52 10.46
N PRO A 85 1.12 9.15 9.39
CA PRO A 85 1.41 8.74 8.01
C PRO A 85 2.92 8.68 7.74
N TYR A 86 3.32 7.77 6.85
CA TYR A 86 4.70 7.54 6.48
C TYR A 86 5.40 8.83 6.06
N GLU A 87 6.51 9.15 6.71
CA GLU A 87 7.43 10.20 6.28
C GLU A 87 8.68 9.57 5.68
N PRO A 88 9.14 10.03 4.50
CA PRO A 88 10.41 9.59 3.97
C PRO A 88 11.52 9.98 4.97
N PRO A 89 12.46 9.06 5.29
CA PRO A 89 13.54 9.37 6.21
C PRO A 89 14.45 10.46 5.64
N ASP A 90 14.91 11.37 6.49
CA ASP A 90 15.80 12.49 6.11
C ASP A 90 17.12 12.02 5.47
N TYR A 91 17.57 10.81 5.84
CA TYR A 91 18.80 10.22 5.34
C TYR A 91 18.58 8.73 5.03
N LEU A 92 19.00 8.32 3.84
CA LEU A 92 19.03 6.92 3.41
C LEU A 92 20.51 6.50 3.33
N ILE A 93 20.98 5.72 4.31
CA ILE A 93 22.32 5.15 4.26
C ILE A 93 22.23 3.84 3.48
N LEU A 94 22.92 3.79 2.34
CA LEU A 94 23.02 2.64 1.43
C LEU A 94 24.25 1.80 1.72
#